data_AF-A0A8J3YCL6-F1
#
_entry.id   AF-A0A8J3YCL6-F1
#
_cell.length_a   1.000
_cell.length_b   1.000
_cell.length_c   1.000
_cell.angle_alpha   90.00
_cell.angle_beta   90.00
_cell.angle_gamma   90.00
#
_symmetry.space_group_name_H-M   'P 1'
#
loop_
_entity.id
_entity.type
_entity.pdbx_description
1 polymer ?
#
loop_
_entity_poly.entity_id
_entity_poly.type
_entity_poly.pdbx_seq_one_letter_code
_entity_poly.pdbx_strand_id
1 'polypeptide(L)'
;MTSFVGTVASLAARAGGSAVRQVRSVVDPSAARPAGASQPASGWLVVTVLREQSDIDTARLPAPLADFGGRIEVRVRPAADGKGTELAVRLRDRRSSGGVLSRLGGRDPQAELRSALRRAKQLIEVGEVLAVDPAPHGKRTATPGGMLLEAWTKVAPKAGVR
;
A
#
# COMPACT_ATOMS: atom_id res chain seq x y z
N MET A 1 29.95 31.26 -40.79
CA MET A 1 29.38 29.97 -40.36
C MET A 1 30.46 29.23 -39.59
N THR A 2 30.46 29.38 -38.27
CA THR A 2 31.49 28.85 -37.38
C THR A 2 30.89 27.73 -36.55
N SER A 3 31.28 26.52 -36.87
CA SER A 3 30.99 25.31 -36.10
C SER A 3 31.80 25.32 -34.80
N PHE A 4 31.15 25.10 -33.66
CA PHE A 4 31.82 24.70 -32.43
C PHE A 4 31.24 23.37 -31.97
N VAL A 5 31.91 22.31 -32.38
CA VAL A 5 31.89 21.00 -31.74
C VAL A 5 32.88 21.06 -30.57
N GLY A 6 32.46 20.56 -29.41
CA GLY A 6 33.41 20.07 -28.41
C GLY A 6 33.06 20.45 -26.98
N THR A 7 32.60 19.47 -26.21
CA THR A 7 33.17 19.24 -24.87
C THR A 7 33.13 17.74 -24.61
N VAL A 8 34.29 17.10 -24.78
CA VAL A 8 34.59 15.76 -24.25
C VAL A 8 34.97 15.97 -22.79
N ALA A 9 34.14 15.53 -21.86
CA ALA A 9 34.49 15.47 -20.45
C ALA A 9 34.98 14.06 -20.13
N SER A 10 36.29 13.87 -20.24
CA SER A 10 37.00 12.71 -19.69
C SER A 10 36.97 12.82 -18.16
N LEU A 11 36.26 11.92 -17.47
CA LEU A 11 36.43 11.74 -16.02
C LEU A 11 37.19 10.44 -15.78
N ALA A 12 38.46 10.60 -15.42
CA ALA A 12 39.31 9.54 -14.91
C ALA A 12 38.79 9.08 -13.55
N ALA A 13 38.60 7.77 -13.38
CA ALA A 13 38.36 7.17 -12.06
C ALA A 13 39.31 5.98 -11.89
N ARG A 14 40.37 6.19 -11.10
CA ARG A 14 41.12 5.12 -10.46
C ARG A 14 40.94 5.20 -8.94
N ALA A 15 40.73 4.02 -8.36
CA ALA A 15 40.80 3.66 -6.94
C ALA A 15 39.67 4.18 -6.01
N GLY A 16 38.85 3.25 -5.53
CA GLY A 16 37.86 3.50 -4.47
C GLY A 16 36.73 2.46 -4.44
N GLY A 17 37.06 1.21 -4.15
CA GLY A 17 36.17 0.03 -4.26
C GLY A 17 35.04 -0.08 -3.23
N SER A 18 34.31 1.00 -2.89
CA SER A 18 33.17 0.92 -1.96
C SER A 18 31.94 1.75 -2.37
N ALA A 19 31.97 2.45 -3.50
CA ALA A 19 30.87 3.33 -3.92
C ALA A 19 29.96 2.78 -5.04
N VAL A 20 30.16 1.54 -5.52
CA VAL A 20 29.35 1.00 -6.64
C VAL A 20 27.98 0.48 -6.20
N ARG A 21 27.77 0.22 -4.89
CA ARG A 21 26.47 -0.29 -4.41
C ARG A 21 25.39 0.79 -4.32
N GLN A 22 25.76 2.05 -4.17
CA GLN A 22 24.81 3.13 -3.89
C GLN A 22 24.12 3.64 -5.16
N VAL A 23 24.81 3.60 -6.31
CA VAL A 23 24.27 4.07 -7.59
C VAL A 23 23.25 3.10 -8.20
N ARG A 24 23.36 1.80 -7.92
CA ARG A 24 22.44 0.79 -8.50
C ARG A 24 21.01 0.88 -7.96
N SER A 25 20.82 1.46 -6.77
CA SER A 25 19.49 1.68 -6.18
C SER A 25 18.66 2.75 -6.89
N VAL A 26 19.34 3.65 -7.63
CA VAL A 26 18.69 4.70 -8.42
C VAL A 26 18.31 4.19 -9.82
N VAL A 27 19.06 3.20 -10.32
CA VAL A 27 18.86 2.64 -11.67
C VAL A 27 17.83 1.51 -11.68
N ASP A 28 17.71 0.72 -10.62
CA ASP A 28 16.71 -0.35 -10.56
C ASP A 28 16.13 -0.56 -9.14
N PRO A 29 15.17 0.29 -8.73
CA PRO A 29 14.46 0.14 -7.45
C PRO A 29 13.58 -1.12 -7.38
N SER A 30 13.49 -1.90 -8.45
CA SER A 30 12.68 -3.12 -8.53
C SER A 30 13.32 -4.30 -7.79
N ALA A 31 14.65 -4.35 -7.72
CA ALA A 31 15.39 -5.49 -7.16
C ALA A 31 15.33 -5.61 -5.62
N ALA A 32 14.83 -4.59 -4.91
CA ALA A 32 14.71 -4.57 -3.45
C ALA A 32 13.29 -4.87 -2.94
N ARG A 33 12.34 -5.23 -3.81
CA ARG A 33 10.99 -5.58 -3.37
C ARG A 33 10.95 -7.04 -2.90
N PRO A 34 10.49 -7.33 -1.67
CA PRO A 34 10.16 -8.69 -1.29
C PRO A 34 9.17 -9.28 -2.30
N ALA A 35 9.31 -10.56 -2.62
CA ALA A 35 8.57 -11.27 -3.67
C ALA A 35 7.03 -11.34 -3.49
N GLY A 36 6.44 -10.57 -2.58
CA GLY A 36 5.00 -10.35 -2.44
C GLY A 36 4.54 -8.90 -2.69
N ALA A 37 5.45 -8.00 -3.09
CA ALA A 37 5.15 -6.57 -3.27
C ALA A 37 5.11 -6.12 -4.73
N SER A 38 4.85 -7.03 -5.67
CA SER A 38 4.39 -6.61 -6.99
C SER A 38 2.98 -6.08 -6.81
N GLN A 39 2.84 -4.75 -6.65
CA GLN A 39 1.55 -4.12 -6.93
C GLN A 39 1.20 -4.55 -8.34
N PRO A 40 0.15 -5.36 -8.56
CA PRO A 40 -0.18 -5.72 -9.91
C PRO A 40 -0.51 -4.40 -10.61
N ALA A 41 0.10 -4.15 -11.78
CA ALA A 41 -0.02 -2.89 -12.53
C ALA A 41 -1.49 -2.49 -12.82
N SER A 42 -2.40 -3.44 -12.60
CA SER A 42 -3.84 -3.40 -12.70
C SER A 42 -4.57 -2.64 -11.57
N GLY A 43 -3.95 -2.45 -10.39
CA GLY A 43 -4.58 -1.78 -9.24
C GLY A 43 -5.49 -2.67 -8.38
N TRP A 44 -5.47 -3.99 -8.58
CA TRP A 44 -6.18 -4.96 -7.75
C TRP A 44 -5.50 -5.14 -6.39
N LEU A 45 -6.30 -5.13 -5.33
CA LEU A 45 -5.94 -5.60 -4.00
C LEU A 45 -6.54 -6.98 -3.81
N VAL A 46 -5.75 -7.96 -3.42
CA VAL A 46 -6.18 -9.36 -3.32
C VAL A 46 -5.92 -9.88 -1.91
N VAL A 47 -6.88 -10.62 -1.36
CA VAL A 47 -6.73 -11.41 -0.15
C VAL A 47 -7.25 -12.82 -0.39
N THR A 48 -6.59 -13.81 0.20
CA THR A 48 -7.11 -15.18 0.27
C THR A 48 -8.03 -15.29 1.48
N VAL A 49 -9.21 -15.85 1.28
CA VAL A 49 -10.25 -16.09 2.28
C VAL A 49 -10.39 -17.60 2.46
N LEU A 50 -10.33 -18.09 3.69
CA LEU A 50 -10.45 -19.49 4.08
C LEU A 50 -11.92 -19.94 4.09
N ARG A 51 -12.57 -19.76 2.94
CA ARG A 51 -13.94 -20.18 2.64
C ARG A 51 -13.99 -20.66 1.19
N GLU A 52 -14.99 -21.48 0.88
CA GLU A 52 -15.24 -21.91 -0.50
C GLU A 52 -15.82 -20.75 -1.32
N GLN A 53 -15.67 -20.82 -2.64
CA GLN A 53 -16.15 -19.75 -3.53
C GLN A 53 -17.67 -19.57 -3.44
N SER A 54 -18.42 -20.66 -3.19
CA SER A 54 -19.88 -20.65 -2.99
C SER A 54 -20.32 -19.88 -1.74
N ASP A 55 -19.43 -19.73 -0.76
CA ASP A 55 -19.74 -19.05 0.51
C ASP A 55 -19.60 -17.52 0.39
N ILE A 56 -19.03 -17.02 -0.71
CA ILE A 56 -18.81 -15.60 -0.94
C ILE A 56 -19.88 -15.04 -1.88
N ASP A 57 -20.91 -14.42 -1.29
CA ASP A 57 -21.94 -13.71 -2.03
C ASP A 57 -21.45 -12.32 -2.49
N THR A 58 -21.14 -12.19 -3.78
CA THR A 58 -20.69 -10.92 -4.36
C THR A 58 -21.80 -9.88 -4.51
N ALA A 59 -23.07 -10.28 -4.46
CA ALA A 59 -24.20 -9.36 -4.43
C ALA A 59 -24.43 -8.76 -3.03
N ARG A 60 -23.97 -9.45 -1.98
CA ARG A 60 -24.10 -9.02 -0.57
C ARG A 60 -22.75 -9.04 0.13
N LEU A 61 -21.92 -8.06 -0.21
CA LEU A 61 -20.62 -7.88 0.43
C LEU A 61 -20.78 -7.44 1.90
N PRO A 62 -19.81 -7.78 2.78
CA PRO A 62 -19.75 -7.25 4.13
C PRO A 62 -19.71 -5.72 4.14
N ALA A 63 -20.29 -5.09 5.17
CA ALA A 63 -20.44 -3.64 5.29
C ALA A 63 -19.17 -2.84 4.92
N PRO A 64 -17.95 -3.20 5.38
CA PRO A 64 -16.74 -2.46 5.02
C PRO A 64 -16.48 -2.33 3.51
N LEU A 65 -16.86 -3.33 2.71
CA LEU A 65 -16.77 -3.27 1.24
C LEU A 65 -18.05 -2.71 0.62
N ALA A 66 -19.22 -3.00 1.19
CA ALA A 66 -20.50 -2.48 0.70
C ALA A 66 -20.56 -0.94 0.74
N ASP A 67 -19.89 -0.30 1.69
CA ASP A 67 -19.80 1.16 1.81
C ASP A 67 -19.13 1.83 0.59
N PHE A 68 -18.32 1.08 -0.18
CA PHE A 68 -17.77 1.56 -1.45
C PHE A 68 -18.82 1.56 -2.56
N GLY A 69 -19.86 0.73 -2.45
CA GLY A 69 -20.94 0.59 -3.41
C GLY A 69 -20.42 0.33 -4.82
N GLY A 70 -21.02 1.00 -5.80
CA GLY A 70 -20.62 0.90 -7.21
C GLY A 70 -19.23 1.47 -7.54
N ARG A 71 -18.47 2.01 -6.58
CA ARG A 71 -17.13 2.58 -6.81
C ARG A 71 -16.04 1.53 -6.97
N ILE A 72 -16.32 0.29 -6.59
CA ILE A 72 -15.37 -0.82 -6.69
C ILE A 72 -15.81 -1.86 -7.74
N GLU A 73 -14.82 -2.57 -8.24
CA GLU A 73 -14.99 -3.86 -8.91
C GLU A 73 -14.54 -4.95 -7.94
N VAL A 74 -15.26 -6.06 -7.94
CA VAL A 74 -14.95 -7.23 -7.12
C VAL A 74 -14.81 -8.45 -8.02
N ARG A 75 -13.83 -9.30 -7.72
CA ARG A 75 -13.61 -10.58 -8.40
C ARG A 75 -13.35 -11.64 -7.35
N VAL A 76 -13.87 -12.82 -7.60
CA VAL A 76 -13.73 -14.00 -6.74
C VAL A 76 -13.21 -15.14 -7.59
N ARG A 77 -12.16 -15.82 -7.13
CA ARG A 77 -11.54 -16.96 -7.82
C ARG A 77 -11.06 -17.99 -6.80
N PRO A 78 -10.95 -19.28 -7.16
CA PRO A 78 -10.25 -20.24 -6.33
C PRO A 78 -8.81 -19.76 -6.04
N ALA A 79 -8.38 -19.87 -4.79
CA ALA A 79 -7.01 -19.56 -4.41
C ALA A 79 -6.06 -20.68 -4.84
N ALA A 80 -4.79 -20.32 -5.03
CA ALA A 80 -3.73 -21.28 -5.28
C ALA A 80 -3.67 -22.35 -4.16
N ASP A 81 -3.23 -23.56 -4.54
CA ASP A 81 -3.02 -24.70 -3.65
C ASP A 81 -4.23 -25.09 -2.78
N GLY A 82 -5.44 -24.80 -3.25
CA GLY A 82 -6.69 -25.13 -2.55
C GLY A 82 -6.84 -24.43 -1.20
N LYS A 83 -6.24 -23.25 -1.03
CA LYS A 83 -6.27 -22.48 0.24
C LYS A 83 -7.55 -21.65 0.45
N GLY A 84 -8.65 -22.04 -0.20
CA GLY A 84 -9.91 -21.31 -0.20
C GLY A 84 -10.05 -20.43 -1.44
N THR A 85 -10.42 -19.17 -1.23
CA THR A 85 -10.89 -18.27 -2.30
C THR A 85 -10.13 -16.94 -2.30
N GLU A 86 -9.63 -16.52 -3.46
CA GLU A 86 -9.10 -15.18 -3.67
C GLU A 86 -10.24 -14.18 -3.89
N LEU A 87 -10.33 -13.20 -2.98
CA LEU A 87 -11.19 -12.02 -3.10
C LEU A 87 -10.34 -10.82 -3.53
N ALA A 88 -10.59 -10.34 -4.74
CA ALA A 88 -9.88 -9.21 -5.33
C ALA A 88 -10.81 -8.00 -5.48
N VAL A 89 -10.34 -6.81 -5.09
CA VAL A 89 -11.07 -5.55 -5.22
C VAL A 89 -10.22 -4.45 -5.85
N ARG A 90 -10.86 -3.54 -6.58
CA ARG A 90 -10.21 -2.39 -7.22
C ARG A 90 -11.17 -1.21 -7.32
N LEU A 91 -10.68 0.01 -7.20
CA LEU A 91 -11.45 1.22 -7.53
C LEU A 91 -11.69 1.33 -9.04
N ARG A 92 -12.93 1.55 -9.46
CA ARG A 92 -13.30 1.74 -10.88
C ARG A 92 -12.64 2.96 -11.48
N ASP A 93 -12.64 4.06 -10.74
CA ASP A 93 -11.98 5.30 -11.17
C ASP A 93 -10.53 5.33 -10.68
N ARG A 94 -9.60 5.31 -11.64
CA ARG A 94 -8.16 5.39 -11.37
C ARG A 94 -7.75 6.76 -10.83
N ARG A 95 -8.51 7.84 -11.11
CA ARG A 95 -8.25 9.17 -10.51
C ARG A 95 -8.57 9.19 -9.02
N SER A 96 -9.53 8.38 -8.60
CA SER A 96 -9.84 8.12 -7.18
C SER A 96 -8.75 7.34 -6.43
N SER A 97 -7.69 6.86 -7.09
CA SER A 97 -6.58 6.16 -6.42
C SER A 97 -5.63 7.07 -5.63
N GLY A 98 -5.88 8.39 -5.62
CA GLY A 98 -5.16 9.37 -4.82
C GLY A 98 -3.75 9.67 -5.36
N GLY A 99 -3.48 10.95 -5.62
CA GLY A 99 -2.13 11.40 -5.97
C GLY A 99 -1.21 11.42 -4.74
N VAL A 100 0.09 11.66 -4.96
CA VAL A 100 1.06 11.85 -3.86
C VAL A 100 0.59 12.93 -2.87
N LEU A 101 -0.04 13.99 -3.38
CA LEU A 101 -0.63 15.07 -2.57
C LEU A 101 -1.82 14.62 -1.70
N SER A 102 -2.69 13.74 -2.19
CA SER A 102 -3.82 13.20 -1.41
C SER A 102 -3.33 12.38 -0.21
N ARG A 103 -2.25 11.61 -0.40
CA ARG A 103 -1.60 10.83 0.66
C ARG A 103 -0.98 11.71 1.74
N LEU A 104 -0.34 12.82 1.35
CA LEU A 104 0.19 13.80 2.30
C LEU A 104 -0.92 14.50 3.10
N GLY A 105 -2.10 14.69 2.50
CA GLY A 105 -3.30 15.19 3.18
C GLY A 105 -4.05 14.16 4.04
N GLY A 106 -3.49 12.96 4.23
CA GLY A 106 -4.07 11.91 5.07
C GLY A 106 -5.27 11.16 4.47
N ARG A 107 -5.60 11.39 3.19
CA ARG A 107 -6.65 10.65 2.48
C ARG A 107 -6.02 9.80 1.38
N ASP A 108 -5.89 8.52 1.66
CA ASP A 108 -5.43 7.51 0.70
C ASP A 108 -6.56 6.51 0.43
N PRO A 109 -7.36 6.69 -0.62
CA PRO A 109 -8.47 5.78 -0.95
C PRO A 109 -8.03 4.32 -1.17
N GLN A 110 -6.79 4.11 -1.60
CA GLN A 110 -6.20 2.77 -1.72
C GLN A 110 -5.91 2.17 -0.33
N ALA A 111 -5.47 2.97 0.64
CA ALA A 111 -5.30 2.51 2.02
C ALA A 111 -6.64 2.21 2.69
N GLU A 112 -7.66 3.05 2.46
CA GLU A 112 -9.03 2.80 2.94
C GLU A 112 -9.59 1.50 2.36
N LEU A 113 -9.48 1.29 1.04
CA LEU A 113 -9.93 0.05 0.40
C LEU A 113 -9.18 -1.18 0.91
N ARG A 114 -7.87 -1.07 1.17
CA ARG A 114 -7.08 -2.15 1.77
C ARG A 114 -7.53 -2.49 3.18
N SER A 115 -7.85 -1.47 3.98
CA SER A 115 -8.41 -1.65 5.33
C SER A 115 -9.75 -2.36 5.25
N ALA A 116 -10.66 -1.89 4.40
CA ALA A 116 -11.97 -2.49 4.17
C ALA A 116 -11.87 -3.95 3.73
N LEU A 117 -10.97 -4.27 2.80
CA LEU A 117 -10.73 -5.64 2.34
C LEU A 117 -10.28 -6.57 3.45
N ARG A 118 -9.39 -6.10 4.35
CA ARG A 118 -8.93 -6.87 5.51
C ARG A 118 -10.06 -7.13 6.51
N ARG A 119 -10.89 -6.12 6.80
CA ARG A 119 -12.06 -6.27 7.69
C ARG A 119 -13.09 -7.21 7.09
N ALA A 120 -13.35 -7.11 5.79
CA ALA A 120 -14.26 -8.03 5.09
C ALA A 120 -13.75 -9.48 5.15
N LYS A 121 -12.44 -9.72 4.97
CA LYS A 121 -11.84 -11.05 5.18
C LYS A 121 -12.12 -11.56 6.60
N GLN A 122 -11.88 -10.75 7.63
CA GLN A 122 -12.14 -11.16 9.02
C GLN A 122 -13.63 -11.48 9.28
N LEU A 123 -14.54 -10.65 8.76
CA LEU A 123 -15.98 -10.90 8.86
C LEU A 123 -16.41 -12.19 8.14
N ILE A 124 -15.86 -12.47 6.96
CA ILE A 124 -16.20 -13.69 6.20
C ILE A 124 -15.62 -14.95 6.87
N GLU A 125 -14.41 -14.85 7.43
CA GLU A 125 -13.74 -16.00 8.04
C GLU A 125 -14.23 -16.28 9.46
N VAL A 126 -14.29 -15.24 10.29
CA VAL A 126 -14.49 -15.33 11.74
C VAL A 126 -15.85 -14.77 12.18
N GLY A 127 -16.40 -13.81 11.44
CA GLY A 127 -17.65 -13.12 11.81
C GLY A 127 -17.44 -11.84 12.62
N GLU A 128 -16.21 -11.53 13.01
CA GLU A 128 -15.85 -10.35 13.81
C GLU A 128 -14.63 -9.62 13.21
N VAL A 129 -14.49 -8.33 13.53
CA VAL A 129 -13.33 -7.52 13.12
C VAL A 129 -12.42 -7.32 14.34
N LEU A 130 -11.15 -7.67 14.19
CA LEU A 130 -10.16 -7.43 15.25
C LEU A 130 -9.87 -5.93 15.36
N ALA A 131 -10.26 -5.34 16.49
CA ALA A 131 -9.89 -3.98 16.86
C ALA A 131 -8.67 -4.00 17.78
N VAL A 132 -7.67 -3.18 17.44
CA VAL A 132 -6.50 -2.98 18.31
C VAL A 132 -6.74 -1.70 19.09
N ASP A 133 -6.82 -1.81 20.42
CA ASP A 133 -6.85 -0.63 21.27
C ASP A 133 -5.51 0.11 21.15
N PRO A 134 -5.53 1.44 20.90
CA PRO A 134 -4.30 2.20 20.83
C PRO A 134 -3.62 2.15 22.19
N ALA A 135 -2.42 1.56 22.24
CA ALA A 135 -1.59 1.63 23.43
C ALA A 135 -1.38 3.10 23.79
N PRO A 136 -1.62 3.52 25.05
CA PRO A 136 -1.38 4.89 25.45
C PRO A 136 0.12 5.18 25.28
N HIS A 137 0.44 5.93 24.24
CA HIS A 137 1.78 6.50 24.10
C HIS A 137 1.93 7.49 25.27
N GLY A 138 2.77 7.17 26.24
CA GLY A 138 3.05 8.06 27.38
C GLY A 138 3.37 9.49 26.91
N LYS A 139 3.16 10.48 27.77
CA LYS A 139 3.47 11.87 27.44
C LYS A 139 4.97 12.00 27.19
N ARG A 140 5.37 12.42 25.98
CA ARG A 140 6.77 12.65 25.65
C ARG A 140 7.22 13.97 26.27
N THR A 141 8.49 14.04 26.67
CA THR A 141 9.11 15.28 27.14
C THR A 141 8.98 16.36 26.07
N ALA A 142 8.52 17.55 26.46
CA ALA A 142 8.29 18.69 25.58
C ALA A 142 9.61 19.33 25.11
N THR A 143 10.41 18.56 24.37
CA THR A 143 11.56 19.07 23.62
C THR A 143 11.07 19.58 22.26
N PRO A 144 11.77 20.54 21.64
CA PRO A 144 11.42 20.99 20.28
C PRO A 144 11.33 19.83 19.27
N GLY A 145 12.22 18.85 19.39
CA GLY A 145 12.15 17.60 18.61
C GLY A 145 10.96 16.71 18.97
N GLY A 146 10.61 16.63 20.25
CA GLY A 146 9.45 15.89 20.76
C GLY A 146 8.12 16.45 20.27
N MET A 147 7.99 17.78 20.22
CA MET A 147 6.80 18.46 19.67
C MET A 147 6.65 18.20 18.17
N LEU A 148 7.75 18.24 17.42
CA LEU A 148 7.73 17.90 15.99
C LEU A 148 7.26 16.46 15.80
N LEU A 149 7.85 15.52 16.55
CA LEU A 149 7.51 14.10 16.47
C LEU A 149 6.06 13.82 16.90
N GLU A 150 5.53 14.52 17.91
CA GLU A 150 4.10 14.45 18.26
C GLU A 150 3.21 14.95 17.12
N ALA A 151 3.55 16.07 16.47
CA ALA A 151 2.81 16.56 15.32
C ALA A 151 2.82 15.54 14.17
N TRP A 152 3.97 14.93 13.88
CA TRP A 152 4.08 13.85 12.88
C TRP A 152 3.28 12.60 13.27
N THR A 153 3.24 12.23 14.55
CA THR A 153 2.47 11.09 15.05
C THR A 153 0.95 11.35 14.96
N LYS A 154 0.53 12.61 15.15
CA LYS A 154 -0.87 13.04 15.00
C LYS A 154 -1.34 13.02 13.54
N VAL A 155 -0.42 13.29 12.61
CA VAL A 155 -0.66 13.26 11.15
C VAL A 155 -0.49 11.86 10.57
N ALA A 156 0.29 10.99 11.22
CA ALA A 156 0.41 9.60 10.82
C ALA A 156 -0.98 8.96 10.83
N PRO A 157 -1.47 8.44 9.69
CA PRO A 157 -2.73 7.74 9.68
C PRO A 157 -2.64 6.62 10.71
N LYS A 158 -3.61 6.56 11.62
CA LYS A 158 -3.78 5.45 12.56
C LYS A 158 -4.02 4.19 11.73
N ALA A 159 -2.95 3.56 11.28
CA ALA A 159 -2.96 2.36 10.45
C ALA A 159 -3.15 1.09 11.31
N GLY A 160 -3.63 1.24 12.54
CA GLY A 160 -4.25 0.19 13.31
C GLY A 160 -5.73 0.20 13.00
N VAL A 161 -6.25 -0.97 12.59
CA VAL A 161 -7.64 -1.23 12.23
C VAL A 161 -8.61 -0.52 13.19
N ARG A 162 -9.25 0.55 12.71
CA ARG A 162 -10.52 1.07 13.25
C ARG A 162 -11.70 0.30 12.66
#